data_AF-T2MC26-F1
#
_entry.id   AF-T2MC26-F1
#
_cell.length_a   1.000
_cell.length_b   1.000
_cell.length_c   1.000
_cell.angle_alpha   90.00
_cell.angle_beta   90.00
_cell.angle_gamma   90.00
#
_symmetry.space_group_name_H-M   'P 1'
#
loop_
_entity.id
_entity.type
_entity.pdbx_description
1 polymer ?
#
loop_
_entity_poly.entity_id
_entity_poly.type
_entity_poly.pdbx_seq_one_letter_code
_entity_poly.pdbx_strand_id
1 'polypeptide(L)'
;MEWLESPEEKLREAASNGDKDLLNKLITNGAQINSQNKMNGWTALHWASKRGHFELVCILLHHRAEPSIKNFNGETAADVAFNEKIKQYIISKITNIWSQNFTEDKYVQTEALHNNELISVITTNVISAPELVLKIKEVKQTDFIEIELDLSNLTYQNLIDTCAYELKLKSSHDISKVRKLPNTIIRKDKDVKRLNQFQEIEIETN
;
A
#
# COMPACT_ATOMS: atom_id res chain seq x y z
N MET A 1 10.33 30.67 39.11
CA MET A 1 10.36 29.21 38.93
C MET A 1 9.93 28.93 37.51
N GLU A 2 10.88 28.93 36.58
CA GLU A 2 10.63 28.38 35.24
C GLU A 2 10.30 26.91 35.45
N TRP A 3 9.05 26.54 35.20
CA TRP A 3 8.76 25.14 34.95
C TRP A 3 9.63 24.78 33.75
N LEU A 4 10.72 24.03 33.99
CA LEU A 4 11.51 23.42 32.92
C LEU A 4 10.57 22.43 32.25
N GLU A 5 9.79 22.91 31.29
CA GLU A 5 9.04 22.08 30.35
C GLU A 5 10.04 21.06 29.81
N SER A 6 9.74 19.79 30.06
CA SER A 6 10.65 18.74 29.68
C SER A 6 10.82 18.76 28.16
N PRO A 7 11.97 18.33 27.63
CA PRO A 7 12.21 18.27 26.18
C PRO A 7 11.08 17.54 25.42
N GLU A 8 10.42 16.58 26.07
CA GLU A 8 9.27 15.83 25.56
C GLU A 8 7.98 16.67 25.50
N GLU A 9 7.76 17.57 26.46
CA GLU A 9 6.63 18.51 26.41
C GLU A 9 6.81 19.47 25.24
N LYS A 10 8.02 20.05 25.10
CA LYS A 10 8.35 20.93 23.98
C LYS A 10 8.25 20.23 22.64
N LEU A 11 8.56 18.92 22.58
CA LEU A 11 8.41 18.13 21.37
C LEU A 11 6.93 17.98 20.97
N ARG A 12 6.05 17.74 21.94
CA ARG A 12 4.60 17.68 21.70
C ARG A 12 4.02 19.04 21.31
N GLU A 13 4.48 20.11 21.93
CA GLU A 13 4.06 21.46 21.58
C GLU A 13 4.49 21.82 20.15
N ALA A 14 5.75 21.57 19.78
CA ALA A 14 6.25 21.74 18.42
C ALA A 14 5.40 20.94 17.41
N ALA A 15 5.07 19.68 17.74
CA ALA A 15 4.21 18.84 16.92
C ALA A 15 2.76 19.35 16.81
N SER A 16 2.22 20.01 17.84
CA SER A 16 0.89 20.62 17.79
C SER A 16 0.89 21.92 16.96
N ASN A 17 1.94 22.73 17.11
CA ASN A 17 2.04 24.05 16.47
C ASN A 17 2.50 23.97 15.00
N GLY A 18 3.05 22.83 14.58
CA GLY A 18 3.60 22.69 13.22
C GLY A 18 5.05 23.19 13.10
N ASP A 19 5.74 23.39 14.23
CA ASP A 19 7.11 23.93 14.26
C ASP A 19 8.14 22.83 13.94
N LYS A 20 8.44 22.71 12.66
CA LYS A 20 9.41 21.74 12.13
C LYS A 20 10.82 21.94 12.67
N ASP A 21 11.27 23.19 12.79
CA ASP A 21 12.66 23.49 13.15
C ASP A 21 12.90 23.15 14.62
N LEU A 22 11.96 23.53 15.49
CA LEU A 22 12.00 23.15 16.90
C LEU A 22 11.89 21.64 17.07
N LEU A 23 10.98 20.99 16.34
CA LEU A 23 10.81 19.53 16.37
C LEU A 23 12.14 18.80 16.04
N ASN A 24 12.77 19.15 14.92
CA ASN A 24 14.04 18.54 14.49
C ASN A 24 15.17 18.77 15.49
N LYS A 25 15.25 19.98 16.05
CA LYS A 25 16.26 20.32 17.06
C LYS A 25 16.10 19.47 18.32
N LEU A 26 14.87 19.29 18.79
CA LEU A 26 14.58 18.47 19.98
C LEU A 26 14.87 16.99 19.73
N ILE A 27 14.50 16.46 18.56
CA ILE A 27 14.82 15.07 18.18
C ILE A 27 16.34 14.86 18.13
N THR A 28 17.07 15.79 17.52
CA THR A 28 18.54 15.73 17.41
C THR A 28 19.22 15.81 18.77
N ASN A 29 18.63 16.56 19.71
CA ASN A 29 19.10 16.67 21.09
C ASN A 29 18.73 15.47 21.97
N GLY A 30 18.13 14.42 21.41
CA GLY A 30 17.81 13.18 22.13
C GLY A 30 16.49 13.22 22.91
N ALA A 31 15.56 14.12 22.57
CA ALA A 31 14.23 14.08 23.15
C ALA A 31 13.54 12.73 22.86
N GLN A 32 12.83 12.18 23.86
CA GLN A 32 12.12 10.92 23.71
C GLN A 32 10.87 11.10 22.82
N ILE A 33 10.95 10.58 21.60
CA ILE A 33 9.91 10.76 20.56
C ILE A 33 8.57 10.12 20.94
N ASN A 34 8.63 9.00 21.64
CA ASN A 34 7.46 8.19 22.02
C ASN A 34 6.86 8.59 23.37
N SER A 35 7.33 9.68 23.99
CA SER A 35 6.84 10.09 25.30
C SER A 35 5.38 10.55 25.26
N GLN A 36 4.58 9.91 26.08
CA GLN A 36 3.16 10.22 26.25
C GLN A 36 2.98 11.38 27.24
N ASN A 37 2.05 12.27 26.92
CA ASN A 37 1.60 13.30 27.85
C ASN A 37 0.89 12.63 29.05
N LYS A 38 1.16 13.14 30.26
CA LYS A 38 0.62 12.59 31.51
C LYS A 38 -0.90 12.74 31.67
N MET A 39 -1.53 13.66 30.95
CA MET A 39 -2.96 13.97 31.08
C MET A 39 -3.85 13.10 30.18
N ASN A 40 -3.41 12.86 28.94
CA ASN A 40 -4.24 12.20 27.92
C ASN A 40 -3.54 11.03 27.20
N GLY A 41 -2.26 10.79 27.48
CA GLY A 41 -1.49 9.74 26.83
C GLY A 41 -1.00 10.10 25.41
N TRP A 42 -1.10 11.36 24.99
CA TRP A 42 -0.80 11.76 23.61
C TRP A 42 0.71 11.86 23.38
N THR A 43 1.18 11.28 22.27
CA THR A 43 2.54 11.45 21.77
C THR A 43 2.63 12.64 20.80
N ALA A 44 3.85 13.03 20.43
CA ALA A 44 4.05 14.04 19.38
C ALA A 44 3.36 13.63 18.06
N LEU A 45 3.35 12.33 17.74
CA LEU A 45 2.69 11.81 16.54
C LEU A 45 1.17 12.00 16.57
N HIS A 46 0.51 11.85 17.72
CA HIS A 46 -0.93 12.12 17.85
C HIS A 46 -1.25 13.60 17.57
N TRP A 47 -0.46 14.52 18.12
CA TRP A 47 -0.65 15.96 17.91
C TRP A 47 -0.45 16.37 16.46
N ALA A 48 0.65 15.93 15.83
CA ALA A 48 0.91 16.20 14.42
C ALA A 48 -0.21 15.63 13.53
N SER A 49 -0.71 14.43 13.83
CA SER A 49 -1.76 13.76 13.06
C SER A 49 -3.09 14.47 13.17
N LYS A 50 -3.53 14.83 14.39
CA LYS A 50 -4.79 15.56 14.62
C LYS A 50 -4.78 16.98 14.05
N ARG A 51 -3.62 17.64 14.02
CA ARG A 51 -3.48 19.00 13.49
C ARG A 51 -3.32 19.05 11.98
N GLY A 52 -3.14 17.91 11.31
CA GLY A 52 -2.99 17.85 9.86
C GLY A 52 -1.57 18.10 9.37
N HIS A 53 -0.57 18.10 10.26
CA HIS A 53 0.82 18.44 9.95
C HIS A 53 1.55 17.24 9.32
N PHE A 54 1.20 16.91 8.07
CA PHE A 54 1.72 15.74 7.36
C PHE A 54 3.26 15.69 7.32
N GLU A 55 3.92 16.84 7.13
CA GLU A 55 5.38 16.89 7.12
C GLU A 55 6.00 16.47 8.47
N LEU A 56 5.40 16.89 9.58
CA LEU A 56 5.85 16.48 10.92
C LEU A 56 5.57 15.01 11.19
N VAL A 57 4.44 14.49 10.69
CA VAL A 57 4.14 13.05 10.75
C VAL A 57 5.23 12.25 10.03
N CYS A 58 5.65 12.67 8.84
CA CYS A 58 6.75 12.03 8.11
C CYS A 58 8.08 12.09 8.88
N ILE A 59 8.43 13.25 9.45
CA ILE A 59 9.66 13.41 10.24
C ILE A 59 9.66 12.50 11.46
N LEU A 60 8.57 12.52 12.25
CA LEU A 60 8.45 11.69 13.44
C LEU A 60 8.59 10.20 13.11
N LEU A 61 7.90 9.72 12.06
CA LEU A 61 7.99 8.33 11.62
C LEU A 61 9.37 7.99 11.05
N HIS A 62 10.03 8.90 10.36
CA HIS A 62 11.41 8.73 9.88
C HIS A 62 12.39 8.54 11.05
N HIS A 63 12.18 9.27 12.15
CA HIS A 63 12.95 9.14 13.38
C HIS A 63 12.46 8.00 14.30
N ARG A 64 11.72 7.02 13.76
CA ARG A 64 11.23 5.83 14.48
C ARG A 64 10.24 6.13 15.61
N ALA A 65 9.40 7.16 15.44
CA ALA A 65 8.19 7.28 16.25
C ALA A 65 7.34 6.00 16.10
N GLU A 66 6.85 5.47 17.20
CA GLU A 66 6.03 4.26 17.21
C GLU A 66 4.56 4.63 16.91
N PRO A 67 4.01 4.23 15.76
CA PRO A 67 2.65 4.60 15.38
C PRO A 67 1.55 3.78 16.07
N SER A 68 1.91 2.65 16.69
CA SER A 68 1.00 1.75 17.42
C SER A 68 0.65 2.23 18.82
N ILE A 69 1.32 3.27 19.35
CA ILE A 69 1.05 3.78 20.70
C ILE A 69 -0.38 4.30 20.76
N LYS A 70 -1.10 3.86 21.80
CA LYS A 70 -2.46 4.29 22.10
C LYS A 70 -2.46 5.36 23.18
N ASN A 71 -3.29 6.37 23.00
CA ASN A 71 -3.60 7.35 24.04
C ASN A 71 -4.51 6.72 25.14
N PHE A 72 -4.89 7.51 26.16
CA PHE A 72 -5.74 7.00 27.26
C PHE A 72 -7.18 6.67 26.84
N ASN A 73 -7.63 7.13 25.67
CA ASN A 73 -8.91 6.75 25.09
C ASN A 73 -8.81 5.45 24.26
N GLY A 74 -7.61 4.86 24.14
CA GLY A 74 -7.37 3.68 23.31
C GLY A 74 -7.18 3.98 21.82
N GLU A 75 -7.07 5.25 21.44
CA GLU A 75 -6.92 5.71 20.06
C GLU A 75 -5.43 5.76 19.67
N THR A 76 -5.10 5.34 18.47
CA THR A 76 -3.77 5.52 17.86
C THR A 76 -3.67 6.88 17.16
N ALA A 77 -2.46 7.25 16.74
CA ALA A 77 -2.26 8.49 15.96
C ALA A 77 -3.03 8.48 14.62
N ALA A 78 -3.30 7.30 14.05
CA ALA A 78 -4.11 7.16 12.84
C ALA A 78 -5.60 7.41 13.10
N ASP A 79 -6.11 7.02 14.27
CA ASP A 79 -7.52 7.17 14.63
C ASP A 79 -7.89 8.64 14.84
N VAL A 80 -6.96 9.43 15.36
CA VAL A 80 -7.14 10.87 15.60
C VAL A 80 -6.70 11.75 14.42
N ALA A 81 -6.36 11.17 13.27
CA ALA A 81 -5.81 11.90 12.14
C ALA A 81 -6.81 12.91 11.54
N PHE A 82 -6.32 14.07 11.12
CA PHE A 82 -7.13 15.14 10.53
C PHE A 82 -7.78 14.75 9.19
N ASN A 83 -7.09 13.94 8.38
CA ASN A 83 -7.56 13.54 7.06
C ASN A 83 -7.13 12.10 6.72
N GLU A 84 -7.81 11.53 5.71
CA GLU A 84 -7.59 10.16 5.27
C GLU A 84 -6.16 9.92 4.77
N LYS A 85 -5.53 10.92 4.16
CA LYS A 85 -4.15 10.82 3.68
C LYS A 85 -3.16 10.53 4.83
N ILE A 86 -3.24 11.29 5.93
CA ILE A 86 -2.39 11.09 7.11
C ILE A 86 -2.69 9.74 7.75
N LYS A 87 -3.96 9.41 7.90
CA LYS A 87 -4.42 8.13 8.46
C LYS A 87 -3.83 6.93 7.70
N GLN A 88 -4.01 6.90 6.39
CA GLN A 88 -3.49 5.83 5.53
C GLN A 88 -1.96 5.72 5.60
N TYR A 89 -1.26 6.85 5.63
CA TYR A 89 0.19 6.87 5.78
C TYR A 89 0.65 6.23 7.10
N ILE A 90 0.02 6.57 8.21
CA ILE A 90 0.36 6.01 9.53
C ILE A 90 0.00 4.51 9.59
N ILE A 91 -1.18 4.12 9.11
CA ILE A 91 -1.59 2.70 9.03
C ILE A 91 -0.59 1.88 8.22
N SER A 92 -0.09 2.43 7.11
CA SER A 92 0.93 1.76 6.30
C SER A 92 2.21 1.45 7.09
N LYS A 93 2.54 2.28 8.09
CA LYS A 93 3.68 2.08 8.99
C LYS A 93 3.38 1.17 10.17
N ILE A 94 2.17 1.22 10.74
CA ILE A 94 1.74 0.29 11.81
C ILE A 94 1.76 -1.16 11.33
N THR A 95 1.17 -1.38 10.16
CA THR A 95 0.94 -2.75 9.68
C THR A 95 2.21 -3.41 9.18
N ASN A 96 3.32 -2.70 8.95
CA ASN A 96 4.53 -3.21 8.28
C ASN A 96 4.28 -3.91 6.93
N ILE A 97 3.04 -3.92 6.44
CA ILE A 97 2.59 -4.69 5.27
C ILE A 97 3.24 -4.16 3.98
N TRP A 98 3.80 -2.95 3.98
CA TRP A 98 4.30 -2.31 2.77
C TRP A 98 5.83 -2.26 2.63
N SER A 99 6.59 -2.96 3.48
CA SER A 99 8.05 -3.04 3.28
C SER A 99 8.76 -4.35 3.64
N GLN A 100 8.08 -5.38 4.16
CA GLN A 100 8.69 -6.73 4.29
C GLN A 100 7.87 -7.90 3.72
N ASN A 101 6.64 -7.71 3.25
CA ASN A 101 5.82 -8.77 2.64
C ASN A 101 5.67 -8.66 1.10
N PHE A 102 6.60 -7.96 0.43
CA PHE A 102 6.79 -8.08 -1.03
C PHE A 102 8.02 -8.90 -1.42
N THR A 103 8.63 -9.60 -0.45
CA THR A 103 9.67 -10.61 -0.69
C THR A 103 9.40 -11.81 0.20
N GLU A 104 8.84 -12.86 -0.40
CA GLU A 104 8.87 -14.26 0.07
C GLU A 104 8.24 -14.54 1.45
N ASP A 105 6.93 -14.78 1.50
CA ASP A 105 6.42 -16.14 1.78
C ASP A 105 4.89 -16.21 1.99
N LYS A 106 4.39 -17.38 1.60
CA LYS A 106 2.99 -17.83 1.50
C LYS A 106 2.50 -18.30 2.88
N TYR A 107 1.18 -18.20 3.13
CA TYR A 107 0.42 -18.79 4.26
C TYR A 107 0.62 -18.21 5.67
N VAL A 108 -0.32 -17.38 6.12
CA VAL A 108 -1.00 -17.67 7.40
C VAL A 108 -2.49 -17.42 7.21
N GLN A 109 -3.24 -18.51 7.15
CA GLN A 109 -4.68 -18.50 7.34
C GLN A 109 -5.00 -18.21 8.81
N THR A 110 -6.05 -17.40 8.99
CA THR A 110 -7.13 -17.53 9.99
C THR A 110 -6.87 -17.35 11.50
N GLU A 111 -7.90 -16.77 12.14
CA GLU A 111 -8.19 -16.71 13.59
C GLU A 111 -7.64 -15.53 14.39
N ALA A 112 -8.11 -14.30 14.11
CA ALA A 112 -8.46 -13.31 15.14
C ALA A 112 -9.00 -12.01 14.53
N LEU A 113 -10.32 -11.93 14.31
CA LEU A 113 -11.17 -10.87 14.89
C LEU A 113 -12.60 -11.07 14.38
N HIS A 114 -13.34 -11.84 15.17
CA HIS A 114 -14.76 -12.14 15.03
C HIS A 114 -15.67 -10.93 15.34
N ASN A 115 -15.26 -9.69 15.10
CA ASN A 115 -16.08 -8.54 15.50
C ASN A 115 -16.07 -7.40 14.47
N ASN A 116 -17.27 -7.18 13.93
CA ASN A 116 -17.87 -5.90 13.56
C ASN A 116 -17.58 -5.35 12.15
N GLU A 117 -18.59 -5.54 11.28
CA GLU A 117 -19.18 -4.60 10.30
C GLU A 117 -18.30 -3.84 9.29
N LEU A 118 -16.97 -3.88 9.38
CA LEU A 118 -16.06 -3.13 8.50
C LEU A 118 -15.68 -3.87 7.21
N ILE A 119 -15.86 -5.20 7.15
CA ILE A 119 -15.47 -6.00 5.99
C ILE A 119 -16.33 -5.68 4.75
N SER A 120 -17.59 -5.25 4.92
CA SER A 120 -18.47 -4.92 3.78
C SER A 120 -18.15 -3.57 3.11
N VAL A 121 -17.47 -2.67 3.82
CA VAL A 121 -17.14 -1.32 3.32
C VAL A 121 -15.75 -1.28 2.67
N ILE A 122 -14.85 -2.16 3.09
CA ILE A 122 -13.47 -2.19 2.55
C ILE A 122 -13.40 -2.86 1.17
N THR A 123 -14.31 -3.78 0.85
CA THR A 123 -14.30 -4.47 -0.45
C THR A 123 -14.81 -3.62 -1.61
N THR A 124 -15.45 -2.47 -1.36
CA THR A 124 -16.06 -1.65 -2.42
C THR A 124 -15.19 -0.50 -2.93
N ASN A 125 -14.12 -0.16 -2.20
CA ASN A 125 -13.14 0.86 -2.60
C ASN A 125 -11.79 0.23 -2.93
N VAL A 126 -11.81 -0.83 -3.76
CA VAL A 126 -10.61 -1.33 -4.44
C VAL A 126 -10.07 -0.18 -5.27
N ILE A 127 -8.94 0.35 -4.79
CA ILE A 127 -8.07 1.28 -5.48
C ILE A 127 -7.79 0.67 -6.85
N SER A 128 -8.33 1.28 -7.91
CA SER A 128 -8.04 0.93 -9.30
C SER A 128 -6.52 0.97 -9.48
N ALA A 129 -5.93 -0.22 -9.55
CA ALA A 129 -4.54 -0.42 -9.88
C ALA A 129 -4.31 0.08 -11.32
N PRO A 130 -3.08 0.43 -11.72
CA PRO A 130 -2.81 0.71 -13.12
C PRO A 130 -3.00 -0.59 -13.93
N GLU A 131 -4.19 -0.73 -14.52
CA GLU A 131 -4.58 -1.86 -15.36
C GLU A 131 -3.96 -1.71 -16.75
N LEU A 132 -3.30 -2.77 -17.21
CA LEU A 132 -2.87 -2.91 -18.58
C LEU A 132 -4.00 -3.56 -19.37
N VAL A 133 -4.62 -2.79 -20.26
CA VAL A 133 -5.64 -3.30 -21.19
C VAL A 133 -4.94 -3.85 -22.43
N LEU A 134 -5.12 -5.15 -22.71
CA LEU A 134 -4.62 -5.80 -23.91
C LEU A 134 -5.77 -6.40 -24.71
N LYS A 135 -5.68 -6.29 -26.03
CA LYS A 135 -6.59 -6.98 -26.95
C LYS A 135 -6.01 -8.34 -27.27
N ILE A 136 -6.65 -9.40 -26.79
CA ILE A 136 -6.31 -10.78 -27.16
C ILE A 136 -7.26 -11.29 -28.21
N LYS A 137 -6.77 -12.14 -29.11
CA LYS A 137 -7.62 -12.96 -29.97
C LYS A 137 -7.08 -14.37 -30.06
N GLU A 138 -7.98 -15.34 -30.19
CA GLU A 138 -7.59 -16.70 -30.54
C GLU A 138 -7.31 -16.78 -32.05
N VAL A 139 -6.30 -17.56 -32.48
CA VAL A 139 -5.97 -17.74 -33.93
C VAL A 139 -7.18 -18.15 -34.79
N LYS A 140 -8.14 -18.88 -34.20
CA LYS A 140 -9.35 -19.36 -34.87
C LYS A 140 -10.47 -18.31 -34.91
N GLN A 141 -10.34 -17.21 -34.17
CA GLN A 141 -11.36 -16.18 -34.00
C GLN A 141 -10.92 -14.86 -34.64
N THR A 142 -11.89 -14.12 -35.18
CA THR A 142 -11.66 -12.79 -35.78
C THR A 142 -11.75 -11.67 -34.76
N ASP A 143 -12.42 -11.93 -33.64
CA ASP A 143 -12.82 -10.90 -32.70
C ASP A 143 -11.81 -10.78 -31.57
N PHE A 144 -11.49 -9.54 -31.21
CA PHE A 144 -10.61 -9.24 -30.09
C PHE A 144 -11.41 -9.12 -28.80
N ILE A 145 -10.87 -9.69 -27.73
CA ILE A 145 -11.35 -9.58 -26.36
C ILE A 145 -10.36 -8.68 -25.61
N GLU A 146 -10.88 -7.70 -24.88
CA GLU A 146 -10.06 -6.86 -24.02
C GLU A 146 -9.88 -7.56 -22.67
N ILE A 147 -8.63 -7.69 -22.25
CA ILE A 147 -8.27 -8.23 -20.93
C ILE A 147 -7.57 -7.15 -20.13
N GLU A 148 -7.90 -7.10 -18.84
CA GLU A 148 -7.29 -6.21 -17.87
C GLU A 148 -6.27 -7.01 -17.05
N LEU A 149 -5.00 -6.58 -17.12
CA LEU A 149 -3.92 -7.20 -16.39
C LEU A 149 -3.35 -6.22 -15.38
N ASP A 150 -3.20 -6.68 -14.15
CA ASP A 150 -2.52 -5.91 -13.12
C ASP A 150 -1.00 -5.87 -13.40
N LEU A 151 -0.47 -4.67 -13.62
CA LEU A 151 0.96 -4.43 -13.81
C LEU A 151 1.80 -4.84 -12.60
N SER A 152 1.22 -4.84 -11.39
CA SER A 152 1.93 -5.15 -10.14
C SER A 152 2.32 -6.64 -10.04
N ASN A 153 1.58 -7.52 -10.71
CA ASN A 153 1.77 -8.98 -10.70
C ASN A 153 1.93 -9.57 -12.13
N LEU A 154 2.48 -8.78 -13.05
CA LEU A 154 2.60 -9.15 -14.45
C LEU A 154 3.69 -10.21 -14.66
N THR A 155 3.28 -11.47 -14.61
CA THR A 155 4.12 -12.64 -14.94
C THR A 155 3.56 -13.35 -16.17
N TYR A 156 4.40 -14.15 -16.86
CA TYR A 156 3.92 -14.94 -18.00
C TYR A 156 2.81 -15.90 -17.58
N GLN A 157 2.90 -16.47 -16.38
CA GLN A 157 1.88 -17.40 -15.89
C GLN A 157 0.55 -16.68 -15.64
N ASN A 158 0.58 -15.51 -14.99
CA ASN A 158 -0.62 -14.69 -14.80
C ASN A 158 -1.25 -14.28 -16.14
N LEU A 159 -0.45 -13.84 -17.12
CA LEU A 159 -0.94 -13.56 -18.47
C LEU A 159 -1.67 -14.78 -19.06
N ILE A 160 -1.07 -15.97 -19.02
CA ILE A 160 -1.66 -17.19 -19.59
C ILE A 160 -2.94 -17.58 -18.84
N ASP A 161 -2.94 -17.49 -17.51
CA ASP A 161 -4.10 -17.85 -16.69
C ASP A 161 -5.28 -16.90 -16.93
N THR A 162 -5.02 -15.58 -17.01
CA THR A 162 -6.05 -14.59 -17.39
C THR A 162 -6.55 -14.83 -18.80
N CYS A 163 -5.64 -15.06 -19.76
CA CYS A 163 -6.04 -15.36 -21.14
C CYS A 163 -6.90 -16.62 -21.23
N ALA A 164 -6.54 -17.67 -20.48
CA ALA A 164 -7.28 -18.92 -20.47
C ALA A 164 -8.68 -18.75 -19.86
N TYR A 165 -8.79 -17.96 -18.79
CA TYR A 165 -10.06 -17.61 -18.17
C TYR A 165 -10.98 -16.85 -19.14
N GLU A 166 -10.46 -15.80 -19.79
CA GLU A 166 -11.23 -14.96 -20.71
C GLU A 166 -11.62 -15.69 -22.00
N LEU A 167 -10.74 -16.56 -22.49
CA LEU A 167 -11.05 -17.46 -23.62
C LEU A 167 -11.88 -18.69 -23.22
N LYS A 168 -12.27 -18.81 -21.95
CA LYS A 168 -13.08 -19.93 -21.41
C LYS A 168 -12.46 -21.30 -21.66
N LEU A 169 -11.13 -21.39 -21.62
CA LEU A 169 -10.39 -22.64 -21.73
C LEU A 169 -10.47 -23.44 -20.43
N LYS A 170 -10.27 -24.77 -20.50
CA LYS A 170 -10.32 -25.64 -19.32
C LYS A 170 -9.06 -25.51 -18.47
N SER A 171 -7.93 -25.23 -19.11
CA SER A 171 -6.66 -24.99 -18.43
C SER A 171 -5.81 -23.99 -19.19
N SER A 172 -4.94 -23.28 -18.47
CA SER A 172 -3.83 -22.52 -19.05
C SER A 172 -2.86 -23.37 -19.88
N HIS A 173 -2.88 -24.70 -19.71
CA HIS A 173 -2.11 -25.65 -20.51
C HIS A 173 -2.68 -25.86 -21.93
N ASP A 174 -3.92 -25.43 -22.17
CA ASP A 174 -4.54 -25.50 -23.50
C ASP A 174 -3.97 -24.40 -24.43
N ILE A 175 -3.23 -23.43 -23.89
CA ILE A 175 -2.54 -22.39 -24.66
C ILE A 175 -1.16 -22.92 -25.10
N SER A 176 -0.98 -23.07 -26.41
CA SER A 176 0.25 -23.59 -27.02
C SER A 176 1.27 -22.49 -27.28
N LYS A 177 0.84 -21.32 -27.78
CA LYS A 177 1.72 -20.18 -28.06
C LYS A 177 0.99 -18.85 -27.83
N VAL A 178 1.78 -17.84 -27.46
CA VAL A 178 1.33 -16.45 -27.38
C VAL A 178 2.24 -15.59 -28.26
N ARG A 179 1.64 -14.83 -29.17
CA ARG A 179 2.31 -14.00 -30.17
C ARG A 179 1.89 -12.55 -30.00
N LYS A 180 2.82 -11.61 -30.04
CA LYS A 180 2.49 -10.18 -30.21
C LYS A 180 2.28 -9.91 -31.69
N LEU A 181 1.23 -9.17 -32.02
CA LEU A 181 1.06 -8.69 -33.39
C LEU A 181 2.10 -7.61 -33.70
N PRO A 182 2.67 -7.58 -34.92
CA PRO A 182 2.18 -8.30 -36.09
C PRO A 182 2.76 -9.70 -36.38
N ASN A 183 3.55 -10.36 -35.49
CA ASN A 183 3.89 -11.81 -35.51
C ASN A 183 5.19 -12.18 -34.75
N THR A 184 5.49 -11.55 -33.61
CA THR A 184 6.67 -11.95 -32.83
C THR A 184 6.24 -12.82 -31.65
N ILE A 185 6.90 -13.95 -31.43
CA ILE A 185 6.61 -14.82 -30.27
C ILE A 185 6.97 -14.07 -28.98
N ILE A 186 6.09 -14.09 -27.98
CA ILE A 186 6.36 -13.50 -26.67
C ILE A 186 7.34 -14.41 -25.92
N ARG A 187 8.52 -13.89 -25.59
CA ARG A 187 9.48 -14.59 -24.72
C ARG A 187 9.09 -14.38 -23.26
N LYS A 188 8.85 -15.49 -22.55
CA LYS A 188 8.29 -15.55 -21.19
C LYS A 188 8.85 -14.50 -20.21
N ASP A 189 10.17 -14.28 -20.20
CA ASP A 189 10.80 -13.43 -19.17
C ASP A 189 11.13 -12.01 -19.64
N LYS A 190 11.24 -11.80 -20.95
CA LYS A 190 11.77 -10.57 -21.55
C LYS A 190 10.69 -9.69 -22.15
N ASP A 191 9.69 -10.28 -22.80
CA ASP A 191 8.62 -9.54 -23.46
C ASP A 191 7.46 -9.24 -22.50
N VAL A 192 7.24 -10.07 -21.46
CA VAL A 192 6.17 -9.85 -20.45
C VAL A 192 6.33 -8.53 -19.71
N LYS A 193 7.56 -8.16 -19.33
CA LYS A 193 7.87 -6.88 -18.67
C LYS A 193 7.66 -5.65 -19.57
N ARG A 194 7.46 -5.86 -20.86
CA ARG A 194 7.24 -4.81 -21.87
C ARG A 194 5.85 -4.92 -22.51
N LEU A 195 4.91 -5.64 -21.89
CA LEU A 195 3.55 -5.77 -22.42
C LEU A 195 2.83 -4.44 -22.52
N ASN A 196 3.19 -3.45 -21.70
CA ASN A 196 2.72 -2.07 -21.83
C ASN A 196 3.13 -1.37 -23.13
N GLN A 197 4.05 -1.93 -23.92
CA GLN A 197 4.45 -1.44 -25.23
C GLN A 197 3.67 -2.09 -26.37
N PHE A 198 2.79 -3.04 -26.05
CA PHE A 198 1.98 -3.78 -27.01
C PHE A 198 0.49 -3.56 -26.69
N GLN A 199 -0.33 -3.53 -27.74
CA GLN A 199 -1.79 -3.37 -27.59
C GLN A 199 -2.55 -4.65 -27.97
N GLU A 200 -1.93 -5.52 -28.77
CA GLU A 200 -2.60 -6.66 -29.39
C GLU A 200 -1.75 -7.95 -29.32
N ILE A 201 -2.40 -9.03 -28.90
CA ILE A 201 -1.80 -10.36 -28.71
C ILE A 201 -2.70 -11.41 -29.37
N GLU A 202 -2.06 -12.40 -29.97
CA GLU A 202 -2.71 -13.56 -30.57
C GLU A 202 -2.32 -14.83 -29.80
N ILE A 203 -3.32 -15.65 -29.51
CA ILE A 203 -3.21 -16.85 -28.68
C ILE A 203 -3.53 -18.07 -29.53
N GLU A 204 -2.56 -18.97 -29.62
CA GLU A 204 -2.69 -20.26 -30.30
C GLU A 204 -3.05 -21.30 -29.23
N THR A 205 -4.22 -21.92 -29.37
CA THR A 205 -4.72 -22.98 -28.49
C THR A 205 -4.48 -24.36 -29.13
N ASN A 206 -4.37 -25.39 -28.31
CA ASN A 206 -4.27 -26.79 -28.76
C ASN A 206 -5.64 -27.36 -29.17
#